data_AF-A0A210QIB8-F1
#
_entry.id   AF-A0A210QIB8-F1
#
_cell.length_a   1.000
_cell.length_b   1.000
_cell.length_c   1.000
_cell.angle_alpha   90.00
_cell.angle_beta   90.00
_cell.angle_gamma   90.00
#
_symmetry.space_group_name_H-M   'P 1'
#
loop_
_entity.id
_entity.type
_entity.pdbx_description
1 polymer ?
#
loop_
_entity_poly.entity_id
_entity_poly.type
_entity_poly.pdbx_seq_one_letter_code
_entity_poly.pdbx_strand_id
1 'polypeptide(L)'
;MLKFSKGKKVETDEEEKINRDKSPTDKAMASSSEDKVTTSDTKSKREEALVEVLERERKNFKRQKDEVTKEMLLFKAENEKLRHAIKHEHGTPEVSEKIKKELDHLRSTNRFLLENLERRKRQISKLETDVFELDMKLQSVNNSLAETERKNQDMKEEMVELIRDRVLINSLMDDNRKLRHFLSINNLDTRTGKRMLNHVIKRNQKLPEDESGSITDRSERAMRDRVDGRLPEYSHHIQSKRKIQKN
;
A
#
# COMPACT_ATOMS: atom_id res chain seq x y z
N MET A 1 -1.80 23.42 21.28
CA MET A 1 -2.06 24.19 22.51
C MET A 1 -3.15 25.21 22.23
N LEU A 2 -4.35 24.99 22.75
CA LEU A 2 -5.38 26.04 22.87
C LEU A 2 -5.94 25.98 24.29
N LYS A 3 -5.73 27.06 25.04
CA LYS A 3 -6.28 27.28 26.38
C LYS A 3 -7.69 27.85 26.20
N PHE A 4 -8.71 27.22 26.78
CA PHE A 4 -10.02 27.85 26.95
C PHE A 4 -10.31 28.10 28.43
N SER A 5 -10.72 29.34 28.63
CA SER A 5 -10.87 30.11 29.85
C SER A 5 -12.01 29.60 30.74
N LYS A 6 -11.77 29.60 32.05
CA LYS A 6 -12.79 29.50 33.10
C LYS A 6 -13.39 30.89 33.36
N GLY A 7 -14.71 30.98 33.41
CA GLY A 7 -15.49 32.12 33.89
C GLY A 7 -16.95 31.94 33.47
N LYS A 8 -17.99 32.28 34.23
CA LYS A 8 -18.15 32.98 35.50
C LYS A 8 -19.46 32.45 36.10
N LYS A 9 -19.50 32.25 37.43
CA LYS A 9 -20.77 32.16 38.16
C LYS A 9 -21.38 33.54 38.20
N VAL A 10 -22.66 33.64 37.88
CA VAL A 10 -23.47 34.85 38.08
C VAL A 10 -24.37 34.54 39.28
N GLU A 11 -23.96 35.07 40.43
CA GLU A 11 -24.85 35.36 41.56
C GLU A 11 -25.64 36.61 41.17
N THR A 12 -26.96 36.53 41.21
CA THR A 12 -27.84 37.69 41.21
C THR A 12 -28.54 37.71 42.55
N ASP A 13 -27.98 38.53 43.44
CA ASP A 13 -28.71 39.19 44.51
C ASP A 13 -29.61 40.25 43.88
N GLU A 14 -30.93 40.07 43.96
CA GLU A 14 -31.88 41.17 43.81
C GLU A 14 -32.67 41.30 45.12
N GLU A 15 -32.23 42.29 45.91
CA GLU A 15 -33.02 42.94 46.92
C GLU A 15 -34.16 43.70 46.25
N GLU A 16 -35.41 43.40 46.59
CA GLU A 16 -36.48 44.39 46.47
C GLU A 16 -37.41 44.36 47.69
N LYS A 17 -37.39 45.49 48.39
CA LYS A 17 -38.19 45.86 49.56
C LYS A 17 -39.60 46.24 49.12
N ILE A 18 -40.66 45.59 49.62
CA ILE A 18 -42.01 46.19 49.63
C ILE A 18 -42.79 45.82 50.92
N ASN A 19 -42.96 46.83 51.77
CA ASN A 19 -44.05 47.13 52.72
C ASN A 19 -44.53 46.08 53.74
N ARG A 20 -43.93 46.14 54.94
CA ARG A 20 -44.65 45.88 56.21
C ARG A 20 -45.38 47.15 56.63
N ASP A 21 -46.70 47.13 56.60
CA ASP A 21 -47.51 48.22 57.13
C ASP A 21 -48.53 47.68 58.15
N LYS A 22 -48.33 48.13 59.39
CA LYS A 22 -49.32 48.43 60.45
C LYS A 22 -50.05 47.29 61.17
N SER A 23 -49.50 46.92 62.33
CA SER A 23 -50.30 46.53 63.51
C SER A 23 -50.93 47.78 64.15
N PRO A 24 -52.20 47.77 64.58
CA PRO A 24 -52.74 48.85 65.40
C PRO A 24 -52.38 48.61 66.86
N THR A 25 -51.75 49.62 67.46
CA THR A 25 -51.43 49.76 68.87
C THR A 25 -52.68 50.07 69.70
N ASP A 26 -52.75 49.43 70.87
CA ASP A 26 -53.67 49.73 71.95
C ASP A 26 -53.62 51.21 72.38
N LYS A 27 -54.81 51.80 72.54
CA LYS A 27 -55.02 53.03 73.30
C LYS A 27 -56.19 52.81 74.26
N ALA A 28 -55.84 52.60 75.52
CA ALA A 28 -56.73 52.84 76.65
C ALA A 28 -56.76 54.35 76.95
N MET A 29 -57.96 54.89 77.18
CA MET A 29 -58.27 55.85 78.26
C MET A 29 -59.77 56.12 78.30
N ALA A 30 -60.28 56.18 79.52
CA ALA A 30 -61.67 56.10 79.91
C ALA A 30 -62.35 57.48 80.08
N SER A 31 -63.68 57.50 79.95
CA SER A 31 -64.67 58.20 80.82
C SER A 31 -66.04 58.04 80.16
N SER A 32 -66.97 57.26 80.72
CA SER A 32 -67.90 57.58 81.82
C SER A 32 -69.01 58.58 81.44
N SER A 33 -70.17 58.06 81.07
CA SER A 33 -71.47 58.47 81.65
C SER A 33 -72.55 57.46 81.25
N GLU A 34 -73.34 57.10 82.25
CA GLU A 34 -74.35 56.05 82.26
C GLU A 34 -75.56 56.41 81.38
N ASP A 35 -76.06 55.43 80.62
CA ASP A 35 -77.49 55.27 80.37
C ASP A 35 -77.80 53.77 80.24
N LYS A 36 -78.54 53.27 81.24
CA LYS A 36 -78.96 51.88 81.40
C LYS A 36 -80.13 51.56 80.44
N VAL A 37 -79.84 51.10 79.23
CA VAL A 37 -80.83 50.42 78.37
C VAL A 37 -80.15 49.30 77.56
N THR A 38 -80.45 48.04 77.93
CA THR A 38 -80.33 46.79 77.15
C THR A 38 -79.05 46.55 76.28
N THR A 39 -77.89 46.36 76.92
CA THR A 39 -76.59 46.21 76.23
C THR A 39 -76.02 44.78 76.12
N SER A 40 -76.69 43.76 76.66
CA SER A 40 -76.23 42.35 76.55
C SER A 40 -76.48 41.77 75.16
N ASP A 41 -77.66 42.02 74.60
CA ASP A 41 -78.11 41.37 73.36
C ASP A 41 -77.46 41.97 72.11
N THR A 42 -76.96 43.21 72.19
CA THR A 42 -76.29 43.90 71.09
C THR A 42 -74.79 43.60 71.03
N LYS A 43 -74.14 43.30 72.17
CA LYS A 43 -72.76 42.79 72.20
C LYS A 43 -72.67 41.36 71.68
N SER A 44 -73.59 40.49 72.13
CA SER A 44 -73.64 39.09 71.67
C SER A 44 -73.85 38.98 70.15
N LYS A 45 -74.76 39.78 69.57
CA LYS A 45 -74.95 39.84 68.10
C LYS A 45 -73.74 40.36 67.33
N ARG A 46 -72.94 41.27 67.92
CA ARG A 46 -71.69 41.75 67.30
C ARG A 46 -70.58 40.71 67.34
N GLU A 47 -70.49 39.95 68.42
CA GLU A 47 -69.55 38.83 68.54
C GLU A 47 -69.91 37.70 67.56
N GLU A 48 -71.19 37.34 67.42
CA GLU A 48 -71.64 36.37 66.40
C GLU A 48 -71.32 36.82 64.97
N ALA A 49 -71.55 38.09 64.64
CA ALA A 49 -71.23 38.63 63.31
C ALA A 49 -69.72 38.60 63.00
N LEU A 50 -68.88 38.86 64.01
CA LEU A 50 -67.42 38.78 63.90
C LEU A 50 -66.95 37.33 63.70
N VAL A 51 -67.52 36.38 64.44
CA VAL A 51 -67.26 34.95 64.27
C VAL A 51 -67.66 34.50 62.86
N GLU A 52 -68.79 34.94 62.35
CA GLU A 52 -69.25 34.60 61.00
C GLU A 52 -68.32 35.15 59.90
N VAL A 53 -67.83 36.38 60.06
CA VAL A 53 -66.83 36.98 59.14
C VAL A 53 -65.51 36.20 59.19
N LEU A 54 -64.99 35.89 60.38
CA LEU A 54 -63.77 35.11 60.55
C LEU A 54 -63.90 33.70 59.97
N GLU A 55 -65.06 33.06 60.09
CA GLU A 55 -65.32 31.77 59.47
C GLU A 55 -65.36 31.84 57.94
N ARG A 56 -65.94 32.90 57.37
CA ARG A 56 -65.92 33.13 55.91
C ARG A 56 -64.50 33.36 55.40
N GLU A 57 -63.72 34.18 56.10
CA GLU A 57 -62.31 34.42 55.76
C GLU A 57 -61.49 33.14 55.86
N ARG A 58 -61.65 32.36 56.94
CA ARG A 58 -60.99 31.06 57.10
C ARG A 58 -61.35 30.08 55.99
N LYS A 59 -62.62 30.06 55.55
CA LYS A 59 -63.07 29.26 54.39
C LYS A 59 -62.45 29.76 53.09
N ASN A 60 -62.32 31.07 52.89
CA ASN A 60 -61.65 31.65 51.72
C ASN A 60 -60.15 31.35 51.69
N PHE A 61 -59.44 31.49 52.81
CA PHE A 61 -58.02 31.11 52.91
C PHE A 61 -57.81 29.63 52.68
N LYS A 62 -58.71 28.78 53.17
CA LYS A 62 -58.66 27.34 52.89
C LYS A 62 -58.80 27.05 51.39
N ARG A 63 -59.76 27.69 50.71
CA ARG A 63 -59.93 27.55 49.25
C ARG A 63 -58.70 28.03 48.49
N GLN A 64 -58.14 29.20 48.82
CA GLN A 64 -56.91 29.70 48.19
C GLN A 64 -55.73 28.75 48.41
N LYS A 65 -55.59 28.20 49.62
CA LYS A 65 -54.55 27.21 49.92
C LYS A 65 -54.75 25.94 49.08
N ASP A 66 -55.97 25.44 48.97
CA ASP A 66 -56.29 24.25 48.20
C ASP A 66 -56.06 24.48 46.68
N GLU A 67 -56.39 25.68 46.18
CA GLU A 67 -56.14 26.12 44.79
C GLU A 67 -54.65 26.16 44.47
N VAL A 68 -53.85 26.85 45.29
CA VAL A 68 -52.39 26.93 45.13
C VAL A 68 -51.75 25.55 45.22
N THR A 69 -52.27 24.67 46.10
CA THR A 69 -51.79 23.30 46.21
C THR A 69 -52.06 22.51 44.92
N LYS A 70 -53.24 22.69 44.32
CA LYS A 70 -53.61 22.05 43.06
C LYS A 70 -52.76 22.56 41.90
N GLU A 71 -52.54 23.87 41.79
CA GLU A 71 -51.65 24.45 40.78
C GLU A 71 -50.22 23.95 40.91
N MET A 72 -49.69 23.89 42.14
CA MET A 72 -48.35 23.37 42.39
C MET A 72 -48.21 21.90 41.95
N LEU A 73 -49.24 21.08 42.15
CA LEU A 73 -49.24 19.68 41.67
C LEU A 73 -49.27 19.61 40.14
N LEU A 74 -50.05 20.47 39.47
CA LEU A 74 -50.08 20.56 38.02
C LEU A 74 -48.71 20.99 37.46
N PHE A 75 -48.10 22.01 38.04
CA PHE A 75 -46.76 22.46 37.64
C PHE A 75 -45.68 21.40 37.86
N LYS A 76 -45.79 20.56 38.89
CA LYS A 76 -44.87 19.43 39.08
C LYS A 76 -45.04 18.39 37.98
N ALA A 77 -46.27 18.02 37.64
CA ALA A 77 -46.56 17.06 36.58
C ALA A 77 -46.12 17.57 35.20
N GLU A 78 -46.34 18.86 34.91
CA GLU A 78 -45.87 19.49 33.68
C GLU A 78 -44.34 19.57 33.60
N ASN A 79 -43.66 19.91 34.70
CA ASN A 79 -42.21 19.87 34.76
C ASN A 79 -41.63 18.48 34.51
N GLU A 80 -42.25 17.42 35.04
CA GLU A 80 -41.82 16.05 34.74
C GLU A 80 -42.00 15.71 33.26
N LYS A 81 -43.14 16.08 32.66
CA LYS A 81 -43.36 15.91 31.21
C LYS A 81 -42.31 16.64 30.38
N LEU A 82 -41.99 17.90 30.72
CA LEU A 82 -40.96 18.67 30.03
C LEU A 82 -39.57 18.05 30.19
N ARG A 83 -39.21 17.54 31.38
CA ARG A 83 -37.94 16.83 31.59
C ARG A 83 -37.85 15.55 30.75
N HIS A 84 -38.94 14.82 30.61
CA HIS A 84 -38.99 13.64 29.74
C HIS A 84 -38.90 14.02 28.26
N ALA A 85 -39.61 15.06 27.82
CA ALA A 85 -39.54 15.58 26.46
C ALA A 85 -38.12 16.04 26.10
N ILE A 86 -37.45 16.79 26.98
CA ILE A 86 -36.06 17.23 26.80
C ILE A 86 -35.09 16.05 26.67
N LYS A 87 -35.24 15.01 27.51
CA LYS A 87 -34.42 13.79 27.40
C LYS A 87 -34.66 13.02 26.10
N HIS A 88 -35.90 13.02 25.62
CA HIS A 88 -36.27 12.35 24.37
C HIS A 88 -35.76 13.13 23.14
N GLU A 89 -35.89 14.46 23.16
CA GLU A 89 -35.57 15.33 22.03
C GLU A 89 -34.06 15.60 21.88
N HIS A 90 -33.33 15.75 22.99
CA HIS A 90 -31.89 16.01 22.97
C HIS A 90 -31.04 14.77 23.21
N GLY A 91 -31.68 13.61 23.42
CA GLY A 91 -31.02 12.38 23.81
C GLY A 91 -30.35 12.47 25.18
N THR A 92 -29.81 11.35 25.66
CA THR A 92 -29.02 11.36 26.89
C THR A 92 -27.57 11.75 26.60
N PRO A 93 -26.86 12.40 27.55
CA PRO A 93 -25.43 12.68 27.43
C PRO A 93 -24.59 11.45 27.07
N GLU A 94 -25.02 10.27 27.53
CA GLU A 94 -24.39 8.98 27.21
C GLU A 94 -24.44 8.63 25.72
N VAL A 95 -25.52 8.95 25.02
CA VAL A 95 -25.63 8.73 23.56
C VAL A 95 -24.66 9.64 22.82
N SER A 96 -24.58 10.92 23.23
CA SER A 96 -23.62 11.87 22.67
C SER A 96 -22.16 11.42 22.88
N GLU A 97 -21.83 10.90 24.06
CA GLU A 97 -20.49 10.39 24.35
C GLU A 97 -20.15 9.12 23.53
N LYS A 98 -21.12 8.21 23.35
CA LYS A 98 -20.95 7.03 22.48
C LYS A 98 -20.69 7.43 21.03
N ILE A 99 -21.49 8.34 20.48
CA ILE A 99 -21.30 8.86 19.12
C ILE A 99 -19.92 9.49 18.98
N LYS A 100 -19.46 10.24 19.98
CA LYS A 100 -18.13 10.86 19.96
C LYS A 100 -17.01 9.81 19.93
N LYS A 101 -17.10 8.77 20.76
CA LYS A 101 -16.13 7.66 20.78
C LYS A 101 -16.11 6.91 19.43
N GLU A 102 -17.28 6.64 18.87
CA GLU A 102 -17.39 6.02 17.54
C GLU A 102 -16.80 6.91 16.45
N LEU A 103 -17.07 8.21 16.46
CA LEU A 103 -16.51 9.18 15.52
C LEU A 103 -14.98 9.22 15.60
N ASP A 104 -14.41 9.23 16.80
CA ASP A 104 -12.96 9.23 17.00
C ASP A 104 -12.33 7.90 16.55
N HIS A 105 -13.01 6.77 16.79
CA HIS A 105 -12.57 5.48 16.26
C HIS A 105 -12.58 5.45 14.73
N LEU A 106 -13.68 5.90 14.10
CA LEU A 106 -13.81 5.98 12.65
C LEU A 106 -12.75 6.90 12.03
N ARG A 107 -12.44 8.03 12.66
CA ARG A 107 -11.37 8.94 12.22
C ARG A 107 -10.00 8.26 12.24
N SER A 108 -9.69 7.54 13.31
CA SER A 108 -8.44 6.79 13.43
C SER A 108 -8.32 5.72 12.34
N THR A 109 -9.38 4.92 12.16
CA THR A 109 -9.43 3.87 11.14
C THR A 109 -9.32 4.46 9.73
N ASN A 110 -10.03 5.55 9.44
CA ASN A 110 -9.97 6.21 8.13
C ASN A 110 -8.56 6.74 7.84
N ARG A 111 -7.91 7.38 8.81
CA ARG A 111 -6.53 7.84 8.67
C ARG A 111 -5.56 6.69 8.36
N PHE A 112 -5.68 5.57 9.09
CA PHE A 112 -4.88 4.38 8.85
C PHE A 112 -5.11 3.81 7.44
N LEU A 113 -6.37 3.72 7.00
CA LEU A 113 -6.71 3.23 5.66
C LEU A 113 -6.15 4.14 4.56
N LEU A 114 -6.23 5.46 4.72
CA LEU A 114 -5.66 6.43 3.78
C LEU A 114 -4.14 6.29 3.69
N GLU A 115 -3.45 6.18 4.83
CA GLU A 115 -2.00 5.96 4.85
C GLU A 115 -1.60 4.65 4.17
N ASN A 116 -2.36 3.58 4.41
CA ASN A 116 -2.15 2.29 3.74
C ASN A 116 -2.39 2.38 2.22
N LEU A 117 -3.43 3.09 1.79
CA LEU A 117 -3.71 3.33 0.38
C LEU A 117 -2.57 4.09 -0.30
N GLU A 118 -2.05 5.15 0.34
CA GLU A 118 -0.91 5.88 -0.18
C GLU A 118 0.34 5.00 -0.28
N ARG A 119 0.62 4.18 0.73
CA ARG A 119 1.75 3.24 0.71
C ARG A 119 1.59 2.25 -0.46
N ARG A 120 0.39 1.68 -0.64
CA ARG A 120 0.11 0.77 -1.77
C ARG A 120 0.25 1.46 -3.11
N LYS A 121 -0.22 2.70 -3.25
CA LYS A 121 -0.05 3.50 -4.47
C LYS A 121 1.44 3.66 -4.83
N ARG A 122 2.28 3.99 -3.85
CA ARG A 122 3.74 4.08 -4.07
C ARG A 122 4.36 2.73 -4.45
N GLN A 123 3.91 1.63 -3.85
CA GLN A 123 4.37 0.29 -4.23
C GLN A 123 3.97 -0.08 -5.66
N ILE A 124 2.74 0.22 -6.07
CA ILE A 124 2.26 -0.02 -7.43
C ILE A 124 3.12 0.76 -8.43
N SER A 125 3.34 2.06 -8.22
CA SER A 125 4.18 2.86 -9.12
C SER A 125 5.61 2.35 -9.24
N LYS A 126 6.17 1.79 -8.16
CA LYS A 126 7.48 1.15 -8.21
C LYS A 126 7.44 -0.12 -9.06
N LEU A 127 6.45 -0.98 -8.85
CA LEU A 127 6.28 -2.22 -9.63
C LEU A 127 6.03 -1.93 -11.11
N GLU A 128 5.26 -0.90 -11.45
CA GLU A 128 5.04 -0.46 -12.84
C GLU A 128 6.37 -0.08 -13.51
N THR A 129 7.25 0.61 -12.78
CA THR A 129 8.58 0.98 -13.27
C THR A 129 9.46 -0.27 -13.45
N ASP A 130 9.48 -1.16 -12.46
CA ASP A 130 10.26 -2.41 -12.51
C ASP A 130 9.80 -3.31 -13.68
N VAL A 131 8.49 -3.39 -13.92
CA VAL A 131 7.90 -4.14 -15.05
C VAL A 131 8.31 -3.53 -16.39
N PHE A 132 8.27 -2.20 -16.51
CA PHE A 132 8.71 -1.52 -17.73
C PHE A 132 10.19 -1.78 -18.04
N GLU A 133 11.07 -1.73 -17.03
CA GLU A 133 12.48 -2.04 -17.21
C GLU A 133 12.71 -3.51 -17.62
N LEU A 134 11.94 -4.44 -17.05
CA LEU A 134 12.02 -5.85 -17.41
C LEU A 134 11.52 -6.11 -18.84
N ASP A 135 10.45 -5.44 -19.26
CA ASP A 135 9.97 -5.53 -20.64
C ASP A 135 11.01 -5.05 -21.64
N MET A 136 11.67 -3.92 -21.35
CA MET A 136 12.77 -3.42 -22.19
C MET A 136 13.95 -4.38 -22.26
N LYS A 137 14.33 -5.01 -21.15
CA LYS A 137 15.37 -6.03 -21.13
C LYS A 137 14.95 -7.27 -21.92
N LEU A 138 13.70 -7.71 -21.79
CA LEU A 138 13.15 -8.85 -22.53
C LEU A 138 13.18 -8.58 -24.04
N GLN A 139 12.74 -7.40 -24.48
CA GLN A 139 12.80 -7.02 -25.89
C GLN A 139 14.22 -7.02 -26.43
N SER A 140 15.18 -6.50 -25.66
CA SER A 140 16.60 -6.55 -26.04
C SER A 140 17.12 -7.98 -26.18
N VAL A 141 16.78 -8.86 -25.24
CA VAL A 141 17.18 -10.28 -25.31
C VAL A 141 16.52 -10.97 -26.51
N ASN A 142 15.26 -10.67 -26.80
CA ASN A 142 14.55 -11.25 -27.93
C ASN A 142 15.16 -10.84 -29.27
N ASN A 143 15.61 -9.58 -29.39
CA ASN A 143 16.34 -9.12 -30.56
C ASN A 143 17.69 -9.83 -30.71
N SER A 144 18.45 -9.97 -29.61
CA SER A 144 19.71 -10.73 -29.61
C SER A 144 19.50 -12.21 -29.95
N LEU A 145 18.40 -12.81 -29.52
CA LEU A 145 18.04 -14.18 -29.85
C LEU A 145 17.78 -14.31 -31.36
N ALA A 146 16.96 -13.43 -31.94
CA ALA A 146 16.68 -13.43 -33.36
C ALA A 146 17.95 -13.24 -34.22
N GLU A 147 18.87 -12.36 -33.81
CA GLU A 147 20.17 -12.21 -34.47
C GLU A 147 21.02 -13.47 -34.39
N THR A 148 21.02 -14.14 -33.23
CA THR A 148 21.78 -15.37 -33.00
C THR A 148 21.20 -16.53 -33.84
N GLU A 149 19.88 -16.63 -33.94
CA GLU A 149 19.20 -17.61 -34.78
C GLU A 149 19.52 -17.43 -36.25
N ARG A 150 19.53 -16.18 -36.75
CA ARG A 150 19.96 -15.89 -38.14
C ARG A 150 21.39 -16.32 -38.38
N LYS A 151 22.34 -15.91 -37.52
CA LYS A 151 23.75 -16.32 -37.64
C LYS A 151 23.93 -17.84 -37.60
N ASN A 152 23.17 -18.53 -36.75
CA ASN A 152 23.22 -19.99 -36.67
C ASN A 152 22.69 -20.64 -37.95
N GLN A 153 21.63 -20.07 -38.54
CA GLN A 153 21.12 -20.53 -39.83
C GLN A 153 22.14 -20.31 -40.95
N ASP A 154 22.74 -19.12 -41.04
CA ASP A 154 23.79 -18.81 -42.02
C ASP A 154 24.97 -19.79 -41.89
N MET A 155 25.43 -20.05 -40.65
CA MET A 155 26.51 -21.01 -40.39
C MET A 155 26.15 -22.45 -40.79
N LYS A 156 24.89 -22.87 -40.60
CA LYS A 156 24.44 -24.19 -41.04
C LYS A 156 24.44 -24.30 -42.56
N GLU A 157 24.03 -23.24 -43.26
CA GLU A 157 24.05 -23.18 -44.72
C GLU A 157 25.48 -23.25 -45.25
N GLU A 158 26.40 -22.46 -44.69
CA GLU A 158 27.84 -22.52 -45.01
C GLU A 158 28.41 -23.91 -44.75
N MET A 159 28.07 -24.55 -43.62
CA MET A 159 28.52 -25.90 -43.32
C MET A 159 28.05 -26.91 -44.37
N VAL A 160 26.82 -26.78 -44.86
CA VAL A 160 26.29 -27.65 -45.92
C VAL A 160 27.04 -27.44 -47.23
N GLU A 161 27.37 -26.20 -47.58
CA GLU A 161 28.18 -25.90 -48.77
C GLU A 161 29.59 -26.51 -48.65
N LEU A 162 30.27 -26.33 -47.52
CA LEU A 162 31.58 -26.93 -47.27
C LEU A 162 31.54 -28.46 -47.35
N ILE A 163 30.46 -29.09 -46.89
CA ILE A 163 30.27 -30.54 -47.03
C ILE A 163 30.15 -30.93 -48.52
N ARG A 164 29.38 -30.19 -49.32
CA ARG A 164 29.24 -30.45 -50.77
C ARG A 164 30.58 -30.29 -51.48
N ASP A 165 31.33 -29.23 -51.19
CA ASP A 165 32.65 -28.98 -51.76
C ASP A 165 33.63 -30.09 -51.39
N ARG A 166 33.62 -30.54 -50.13
CA ARG A 166 34.44 -31.67 -49.68
C ARG A 166 34.11 -32.96 -50.44
N VAL A 167 32.84 -33.25 -50.67
CA VAL A 167 32.42 -34.43 -51.46
C VAL A 167 32.91 -34.32 -52.91
N LEU A 168 32.77 -33.15 -53.53
CA LEU A 168 33.25 -32.91 -54.89
C LEU A 168 34.77 -33.08 -54.99
N ILE A 169 35.53 -32.48 -54.07
CA ILE A 169 36.99 -32.61 -54.00
C ILE A 169 37.40 -34.08 -53.86
N ASN A 170 36.73 -34.84 -52.99
CA ASN A 170 37.01 -36.27 -52.83
C ASN A 170 36.77 -37.05 -54.13
N SER A 171 35.66 -36.79 -54.84
CA SER A 171 35.39 -37.41 -56.14
C SER A 171 36.46 -37.08 -57.17
N LEU A 172 36.86 -35.82 -57.27
CA LEU A 172 37.92 -35.39 -58.20
C LEU A 172 39.27 -36.01 -57.86
N MET A 173 39.58 -36.17 -56.56
CA MET A 173 40.79 -36.87 -56.13
C MET A 173 40.76 -38.35 -56.53
N ASP A 174 39.63 -39.02 -56.39
CA ASP A 174 39.49 -40.43 -56.79
C ASP A 174 39.57 -40.61 -58.31
N ASP A 175 38.97 -39.71 -59.09
CA ASP A 175 39.10 -39.72 -60.55
C ASP A 175 40.54 -39.41 -60.99
N ASN A 176 41.24 -38.49 -60.30
CA ASN A 176 42.65 -38.23 -60.53
C ASN A 176 43.52 -39.46 -60.24
N ARG A 177 43.23 -40.19 -59.14
CA ARG A 177 43.92 -41.45 -58.80
C ARG A 177 43.71 -42.51 -59.88
N LYS A 178 42.48 -42.71 -60.33
CA LYS A 178 42.15 -43.64 -61.43
C LYS A 178 42.88 -43.27 -62.72
N LEU A 179 42.90 -41.97 -63.07
CA LEU A 179 43.60 -41.49 -64.27
C LEU A 179 45.10 -41.73 -64.18
N ARG A 180 45.75 -41.40 -63.05
CA ARG A 180 47.18 -41.70 -62.85
C ARG A 180 47.48 -43.18 -62.96
N HIS A 181 46.63 -44.04 -62.38
CA HIS A 181 46.77 -45.48 -62.49
C HIS A 181 46.64 -45.97 -63.95
N PHE A 182 45.64 -45.48 -64.67
CA PHE A 182 45.45 -45.77 -66.10
C PHE A 182 46.66 -45.35 -66.95
N LEU A 183 47.17 -44.12 -66.74
CA LEU A 183 48.36 -43.63 -67.46
C LEU A 183 49.59 -44.49 -67.14
N SER A 184 49.78 -44.88 -65.88
CA SER A 184 50.86 -45.77 -65.48
C SER A 184 50.79 -47.15 -66.14
N ILE A 185 49.60 -47.77 -66.21
CA ILE A 185 49.41 -49.08 -66.88
C ILE A 185 49.77 -48.99 -68.37
N ASN A 186 49.44 -47.87 -69.01
CA ASN A 186 49.65 -47.68 -70.44
C ASN A 186 51.03 -47.09 -70.80
N ASN A 187 51.95 -46.99 -69.84
CA ASN A 187 53.26 -46.34 -70.00
C ASN A 187 53.14 -44.93 -70.59
N LEU A 188 52.19 -44.13 -70.10
CA LEU A 188 52.00 -42.74 -70.49
C LEU A 188 52.51 -41.81 -69.38
N ASP A 189 53.20 -40.74 -69.76
CA ASP A 189 53.65 -39.71 -68.83
C ASP A 189 52.45 -38.96 -68.23
N THR A 190 52.35 -38.92 -66.90
CA THR A 190 51.28 -38.23 -66.16
C THR A 190 51.19 -36.73 -66.42
N ARG A 191 52.27 -36.08 -66.87
CA ARG A 191 52.31 -34.63 -67.15
C ARG A 191 52.00 -34.30 -68.61
N THR A 192 52.42 -35.15 -69.55
CA THR A 192 52.33 -34.85 -70.99
C THR A 192 51.36 -35.74 -71.75
N GLY A 193 50.89 -36.86 -71.17
CA GLY A 193 50.00 -37.83 -71.80
C GLY A 193 50.65 -38.65 -72.94
N LYS A 194 51.95 -38.47 -73.19
CA LYS A 194 52.67 -39.15 -74.27
C LYS A 194 53.21 -40.50 -73.79
N ARG A 195 53.36 -41.46 -74.71
CA ARG A 195 54.03 -42.73 -74.43
C ARG A 195 55.44 -42.47 -73.92
N MET A 196 55.70 -42.94 -72.72
CA MET A 196 57.05 -43.13 -72.20
C MET A 196 57.71 -44.10 -73.15
N LEU A 197 58.65 -43.61 -73.96
CA LEU A 197 59.52 -44.48 -74.73
C LEU A 197 60.24 -45.35 -73.71
N ASN A 198 59.92 -46.64 -73.66
CA ASN A 198 60.78 -47.59 -72.98
C ASN A 198 62.14 -47.53 -73.67
N HIS A 199 63.06 -46.74 -73.13
CA HIS A 199 64.46 -47.07 -73.20
C HIS A 199 64.60 -48.41 -72.48
N VAL A 200 64.45 -49.49 -73.24
CA VAL A 200 65.14 -50.76 -73.00
C VAL A 200 66.64 -50.44 -73.12
N ILE A 201 67.18 -49.74 -72.13
CA ILE A 201 68.59 -49.44 -72.01
C ILE A 201 68.97 -49.71 -70.55
N LYS A 202 69.48 -50.92 -70.35
CA LYS A 202 70.44 -51.32 -69.31
C LYS A 202 69.93 -51.34 -67.86
N ARG A 203 69.23 -52.43 -67.49
CA ARG A 203 69.54 -53.10 -66.21
C ARG A 203 70.94 -53.69 -66.33
N ASN A 204 71.96 -52.89 -66.03
CA ASN A 204 73.31 -53.29 -65.68
C ASN A 204 74.09 -52.03 -65.27
N GLN A 205 73.64 -51.38 -64.21
CA GLN A 205 74.55 -50.67 -63.32
C GLN A 205 74.25 -51.09 -61.90
N LYS A 206 75.15 -51.93 -61.43
CA LYS A 206 75.38 -52.28 -60.04
C LYS A 206 75.94 -51.05 -59.32
N LEU A 207 75.58 -50.97 -58.03
CA LEU A 207 76.25 -50.33 -56.88
C LEU A 207 75.52 -49.10 -56.30
N PRO A 208 75.57 -48.87 -54.97
CA PRO A 208 76.00 -49.74 -53.86
C PRO A 208 74.87 -50.02 -52.84
N GLU A 209 75.04 -51.08 -52.05
CA GLU A 209 74.41 -51.21 -50.74
C GLU A 209 75.02 -50.15 -49.81
N ASP A 210 74.16 -49.33 -49.22
CA ASP A 210 74.31 -48.64 -47.91
C ASP A 210 73.61 -47.28 -47.94
N GLU A 211 72.37 -47.27 -47.45
CA GLU A 211 71.82 -46.30 -46.50
C GLU A 211 70.33 -46.62 -46.31
N SER A 212 70.06 -47.52 -45.36
CA SER A 212 68.75 -47.70 -44.76
C SER A 212 68.38 -46.47 -43.92
N GLY A 213 68.14 -45.34 -44.58
CA GLY A 213 67.44 -44.19 -44.00
C GLY A 213 65.94 -44.36 -44.17
N SER A 214 65.28 -44.91 -43.15
CA SER A 214 63.82 -45.10 -43.14
C SER A 214 63.10 -43.77 -43.32
N ILE A 215 62.19 -43.73 -44.30
CA ILE A 215 61.30 -42.59 -44.60
C ILE A 215 60.28 -42.34 -43.46
N THR A 216 60.28 -43.18 -42.41
CA THR A 216 59.42 -43.04 -41.22
C THR A 216 59.79 -41.86 -40.33
N ASP A 217 61.04 -41.38 -40.35
CA ASP A 217 61.49 -40.32 -39.42
C ASP A 217 61.12 -38.89 -39.84
N ARG A 218 60.77 -38.67 -41.11
CA ARG A 218 60.39 -37.33 -41.60
C ARG A 218 58.92 -37.00 -41.31
N SER A 219 58.05 -38.01 -41.23
CA SER A 219 56.65 -37.86 -40.83
C SER A 219 56.47 -37.76 -39.31
N GLU A 220 57.33 -38.38 -38.51
CA GLU A 220 57.24 -38.28 -37.04
C GLU A 220 57.72 -36.93 -36.50
N ARG A 221 58.70 -36.29 -37.15
CA ARG A 221 59.21 -34.98 -36.71
C ARG A 221 58.20 -33.84 -36.95
N ALA A 222 57.33 -33.95 -37.97
CA ALA A 222 56.27 -32.97 -38.22
C ALA A 222 55.05 -33.11 -37.28
N MET A 223 54.92 -34.25 -36.58
CA MET A 223 53.84 -34.50 -35.63
C MET A 223 54.22 -34.19 -34.18
N ARG A 224 55.53 -34.09 -33.86
CA ARG A 224 55.99 -33.68 -32.51
C ARG A 224 55.93 -32.16 -32.28
N ASP A 225 56.09 -31.34 -33.32
CA ASP A 225 56.01 -29.87 -33.20
C ASP A 225 54.58 -29.31 -33.05
N ARG A 226 53.56 -30.17 -32.97
CA ARG A 226 52.16 -29.76 -32.67
C ARG A 226 51.69 -30.11 -31.27
N VAL A 227 52.51 -30.77 -30.45
CA VAL A 227 52.09 -31.24 -29.11
C VAL A 227 52.51 -30.30 -27.97
N ASP A 228 53.42 -29.35 -28.19
CA ASP A 228 53.87 -28.39 -27.17
C ASP A 228 53.33 -26.95 -27.34
N GLY A 229 52.26 -26.77 -28.13
CA GLY A 229 51.53 -25.52 -28.22
C GLY A 229 50.48 -25.41 -27.11
N ARG A 230 50.87 -24.83 -25.97
CA ARG A 230 49.97 -24.42 -24.88
C ARG A 230 48.64 -23.88 -25.43
N LEU A 231 47.54 -24.51 -25.00
CA LEU A 231 46.21 -23.92 -25.08
C LEU A 231 46.26 -22.51 -24.46
N PRO A 232 45.76 -21.46 -25.13
CA PRO A 232 45.52 -20.20 -24.45
C PRO A 232 44.37 -20.41 -23.47
N GLU A 233 44.69 -20.47 -22.18
CA GLU A 233 43.71 -20.25 -21.13
C GLU A 233 43.11 -18.85 -21.33
N TYR A 234 41.88 -18.80 -21.83
CA TYR A 234 41.05 -17.61 -21.74
C TYR A 234 40.64 -17.42 -20.27
N SER A 235 41.55 -16.81 -19.51
CA SER A 235 41.26 -16.19 -18.22
C SER A 235 40.38 -14.96 -18.45
N HIS A 236 39.07 -15.13 -18.35
CA HIS A 236 38.17 -13.99 -18.13
C HIS A 236 38.30 -13.53 -16.69
N HIS A 237 39.26 -12.63 -16.46
CA HIS A 237 39.36 -11.86 -15.23
C HIS A 237 38.22 -10.83 -15.20
N ILE A 238 37.09 -11.19 -14.57
CA ILE A 238 36.01 -10.27 -14.23
C ILE A 238 36.54 -9.32 -13.14
N GLN A 239 37.03 -8.14 -13.53
CA GLN A 239 37.25 -7.05 -12.59
C GLN A 239 35.91 -6.46 -12.16
N SER A 240 35.38 -6.96 -11.05
CA SER A 240 34.34 -6.28 -10.28
C SER A 240 34.87 -4.96 -9.73
N LYS A 241 34.63 -3.86 -10.43
CA LYS A 241 34.75 -2.52 -9.85
C LYS A 241 33.50 -2.21 -9.01
N ARG A 242 33.56 -2.54 -7.71
CA ARG A 242 32.70 -1.87 -6.71
C ARG A 242 33.17 -0.42 -6.59
N LYS A 243 32.43 0.52 -7.16
CA LYS A 243 32.43 1.91 -6.68
C LYS A 243 31.39 2.03 -5.58
N ILE A 244 31.87 2.03 -4.34
CA ILE A 244 31.16 2.58 -3.20
C ILE A 244 31.21 4.10 -3.39
N GLN A 245 30.07 4.71 -3.71
CA GLN A 245 29.88 6.14 -3.48
C GLN A 245 29.09 6.27 -2.18
N LYS A 246 29.79 6.74 -1.15
CA LYS A 246 29.17 7.40 0.00
C LYS A 246 28.62 8.73 -0.48
N ASN A 247 27.33 8.96 -0.21
CA ASN A 247 26.76 10.19 0.32
C ASN A 247 25.36 9.88 0.83
#